data_AF-A0A7C9CRP0-F1
#
_entry.id   AF-A0A7C9CRP0-F1
#
_cell.length_a   1.000
_cell.length_b   1.000
_cell.length_c   1.000
_cell.angle_alpha   90.00
_cell.angle_beta   90.00
_cell.angle_gamma   90.00
#
_symmetry.space_group_name_H-M   'P 1'
#
loop_
_entity.id
_entity.type
_entity.pdbx_description
1 polymer ?
#
loop_
_entity_poly.entity_id
_entity_poly.type
_entity_poly.pdbx_seq_one_letter_code
_entity_poly.pdbx_strand_id
1 'polypeptide(L)'
;RHRNRPNATDLNPDCYAHSALFDPATNKIRPLIIHTDTWCSSGQFLPDGTLLQTGGDLDGWKKIRKFVPCETTQLCDWEELNDVGLADGRWYATNQILPDGSVIIVGGKVVNSVEFYPPRGNSVVSFPFLADVEDRQGDN
;
A
#
# COMPACT_ATOMS: atom_id res chain seq x y z
N ARG A 1 -3.86 -4.77 20.70
CA ARG A 1 -4.34 -3.43 20.30
C ARG A 1 -5.45 -3.66 19.29
N HIS A 2 -6.66 -3.14 19.51
CA HIS A 2 -7.80 -3.33 18.60
C HIS A 2 -7.77 -2.25 17.51
N ARG A 3 -8.18 -2.61 16.29
CA ARG A 3 -8.37 -1.65 15.19
C ARG A 3 -9.85 -1.26 15.14
N ASN A 4 -10.13 0.03 15.26
CA ASN A 4 -11.46 0.57 14.94
C ASN A 4 -11.48 0.94 13.45
N ARG A 5 -12.37 0.30 12.68
CA ARG A 5 -12.64 0.66 11.28
C ARG A 5 -13.99 1.38 11.19
N PRO A 6 -14.03 2.73 11.22
CA PRO A 6 -15.30 3.46 11.22
C PRO A 6 -16.15 3.25 9.96
N ASN A 7 -15.55 2.76 8.87
CA ASN A 7 -16.20 2.51 7.58
C ASN A 7 -16.40 1.02 7.26
N ALA A 8 -16.07 0.11 8.18
CA ALA A 8 -16.29 -1.30 7.96
C ALA A 8 -17.76 -1.67 8.27
N THR A 9 -18.29 -2.63 7.52
CA THR A 9 -19.69 -3.08 7.65
C THR A 9 -19.94 -3.93 8.90
N ASP A 10 -18.89 -4.30 9.63
CA ASP A 10 -18.95 -5.03 10.90
C ASP A 10 -18.88 -4.08 12.10
N LEU A 11 -19.91 -4.11 12.96
CA LEU A 11 -20.01 -3.30 14.18
C LEU A 11 -19.08 -3.74 15.32
N ASN A 12 -18.21 -4.73 15.08
CA ASN A 12 -17.35 -5.32 16.10
C ASN A 12 -15.91 -4.78 16.00
N PRO A 13 -15.21 -4.55 17.12
CA PRO A 13 -13.80 -4.22 17.10
C PRO A 13 -12.99 -5.33 16.42
N ASP A 14 -12.20 -4.99 15.42
CA ASP A 14 -11.30 -5.91 14.73
C ASP A 14 -10.16 -6.29 15.69
N CYS A 15 -10.23 -7.50 16.24
CA CYS A 15 -9.32 -8.03 17.24
C CYS A 15 -8.16 -8.82 16.64
N TYR A 16 -8.07 -8.91 15.30
CA TYR A 16 -7.06 -9.69 14.62
C TYR A 16 -5.84 -8.83 14.27
N ALA A 17 -4.67 -9.47 14.22
CA ALA A 17 -3.46 -8.85 13.72
C ALA A 17 -3.41 -9.00 12.20
N HIS A 18 -3.48 -7.88 11.47
CA HIS A 18 -3.38 -7.84 10.00
C HIS A 18 -1.97 -7.55 9.50
N SER A 19 -1.04 -7.28 10.41
CA SER A 19 0.38 -7.05 10.13
C SER A 19 1.20 -7.42 11.37
N ALA A 20 2.40 -7.94 11.17
CA ALA A 20 3.32 -8.30 12.25
C ALA A 20 4.76 -7.90 11.90
N LEU A 21 5.50 -7.48 12.92
CA LEU A 21 6.94 -7.27 12.85
C LEU A 21 7.63 -8.45 13.54
N PHE A 22 8.55 -9.09 12.83
CA PHE A 22 9.39 -10.15 13.35
C PHE A 22 10.83 -9.66 13.49
N ASP A 23 11.39 -9.78 14.70
CA ASP A 23 12.79 -9.51 14.97
C ASP A 23 13.58 -10.83 14.99
N PRO A 24 14.42 -11.11 13.99
CA PRO A 24 15.20 -12.34 13.92
C PRO A 24 16.32 -12.43 14.96
N ALA A 25 16.80 -11.31 15.51
CA ALA A 25 17.87 -11.31 16.51
C ALA A 25 17.36 -11.76 17.89
N THR A 26 16.11 -11.41 18.21
CA THR A 26 15.48 -11.76 19.50
C THR A 26 14.41 -12.85 19.38
N ASN A 27 14.07 -13.27 18.15
CA ASN A 27 12.98 -14.18 17.83
C ASN A 27 11.61 -13.72 18.39
N LYS A 28 11.41 -12.41 18.48
CA LYS A 28 10.17 -11.80 18.99
C LYS A 28 9.27 -11.38 17.84
N ILE A 29 7.97 -11.52 18.05
CA ILE A 29 6.92 -11.05 17.14
C ILE A 29 6.10 -9.98 17.84
N ARG A 30 5.81 -8.89 17.14
CA ARG A 30 4.93 -7.82 17.62
C ARG A 30 3.85 -7.50 16.58
N PRO A 31 2.57 -7.37 16.97
CA PRO A 31 1.52 -6.94 16.05
C PRO A 31 1.67 -5.45 15.72
N LEU A 32 1.47 -5.13 14.44
CA LEU A 32 1.40 -3.77 13.91
C LEU A 32 -0.05 -3.40 13.64
N ILE A 33 -0.39 -2.12 13.87
CA ILE A 33 -1.68 -1.56 13.50
C ILE A 33 -1.59 -1.00 12.07
N ILE A 34 -2.56 -1.40 11.26
CA ILE A 34 -2.84 -0.89 9.92
C ILE A 34 -4.34 -0.72 9.81
N HIS A 35 -4.82 0.36 9.19
CA HIS A 35 -6.19 0.89 9.34
C HIS A 35 -7.11 0.69 8.15
N THR A 36 -6.57 0.38 6.96
CA THR A 36 -7.34 0.04 5.75
C THR A 36 -6.94 -1.35 5.22
N ASP A 37 -7.74 -1.91 4.31
CA ASP A 37 -7.50 -3.25 3.77
C ASP A 37 -6.27 -3.29 2.85
N THR A 38 -5.38 -4.25 3.08
CA THR A 38 -4.11 -4.38 2.36
C THR A 38 -4.12 -5.50 1.34
N TRP A 39 -5.22 -6.24 1.21
CA TRP A 39 -5.27 -7.40 0.35
C TRP A 39 -5.04 -7.00 -1.12
N CYS A 40 -4.10 -7.70 -1.76
CA CYS A 40 -3.54 -7.42 -3.09
C CYS A 40 -3.10 -5.97 -3.31
N SER A 41 -2.65 -5.31 -2.25
CA SER A 41 -1.82 -4.12 -2.36
C SER A 41 -0.43 -4.46 -2.89
N SER A 42 0.33 -3.42 -3.20
CA SER A 42 1.71 -3.49 -3.71
C SER A 42 2.62 -2.59 -2.87
N GLY A 43 3.95 -2.74 -2.97
CA GLY A 43 4.87 -1.93 -2.16
C GLY A 43 6.31 -1.89 -2.65
N GLN A 44 7.07 -0.93 -2.13
CA GLN A 44 8.46 -0.66 -2.49
C GLN A 44 9.19 0.04 -1.33
N PHE A 45 10.47 -0.29 -1.10
CA PHE A 45 11.32 0.46 -0.18
C PHE A 45 11.78 1.79 -0.81
N LEU A 46 11.68 2.86 -0.03
CA LEU A 46 12.23 4.19 -0.34
C LEU A 46 13.74 4.25 -0.02
N PRO A 47 14.49 5.25 -0.53
CA PRO A 47 15.93 5.37 -0.28
C PRO A 47 16.34 5.45 1.20
N ASP A 48 15.44 5.91 2.06
CA ASP A 48 15.65 6.03 3.50
C ASP A 48 15.30 4.75 4.28
N GLY A 49 14.91 3.68 3.59
CA GLY A 49 14.51 2.41 4.19
C GLY A 49 13.03 2.34 4.61
N THR A 50 12.25 3.40 4.39
CA THR A 50 10.79 3.37 4.61
C THR A 50 10.13 2.40 3.63
N LEU A 51 9.27 1.51 4.13
CA LEU A 51 8.42 0.68 3.27
C LEU A 51 7.18 1.48 2.85
N LEU A 52 7.04 1.75 1.55
CA LEU A 52 5.85 2.33 0.96
C LEU A 52 4.92 1.20 0.48
N GLN A 53 3.65 1.25 0.85
CA GLN A 53 2.61 0.33 0.37
C GLN A 53 1.48 1.13 -0.27
N THR A 54 0.94 0.64 -1.39
CA THR A 54 -0.10 1.32 -2.16
C THR A 54 -1.22 0.38 -2.58
N GLY A 55 -2.44 0.92 -2.64
CA GLY A 55 -3.62 0.15 -3.04
C GLY A 55 -4.05 -0.86 -1.98
N GLY A 56 -4.83 -1.85 -2.41
CA GLY A 56 -5.49 -2.81 -1.53
C GLY A 56 -6.94 -3.03 -1.96
N ASP A 57 -7.75 -3.58 -1.08
CA ASP A 57 -9.18 -3.78 -1.32
C ASP A 57 -10.03 -2.72 -0.59
N LEU A 58 -11.31 -2.59 -0.92
CA LEU A 58 -12.29 -1.77 -0.20
C LEU A 58 -11.79 -0.34 0.16
N ASP A 59 -11.62 -0.05 1.45
CA ASP A 59 -11.16 1.23 1.98
C ASP A 59 -9.66 1.48 1.75
N GLY A 60 -8.93 0.47 1.31
CA GLY A 60 -7.53 0.49 0.91
C GLY A 60 -7.27 0.72 -0.56
N TRP A 61 -8.28 0.63 -1.43
CA TRP A 61 -8.17 0.66 -2.90
C TRP A 61 -7.34 1.83 -3.45
N LYS A 62 -7.38 3.01 -2.80
CA LYS A 62 -6.58 4.20 -3.16
C LYS A 62 -5.55 4.63 -2.10
N LYS A 63 -5.33 3.81 -1.06
CA LYS A 63 -4.52 4.23 0.08
C LYS A 63 -3.03 4.16 -0.23
N ILE A 64 -2.29 5.08 0.37
CA ILE A 64 -0.84 5.06 0.45
C ILE A 64 -0.47 4.98 1.93
N ARG A 65 0.40 4.02 2.26
CA ARG A 65 0.81 3.72 3.62
C ARG A 65 2.32 3.66 3.70
N LYS A 66 2.88 4.09 4.82
CA LYS A 66 4.30 4.04 5.11
C LYS A 66 4.54 3.23 6.37
N PHE A 67 5.60 2.44 6.36
CA PHE A 67 6.12 1.82 7.56
C PHE A 67 7.59 2.18 7.70
N VAL A 68 7.89 2.93 8.76
CA VAL A 68 9.25 3.24 9.20
C VAL A 68 9.54 2.37 10.43
N PRO A 69 10.46 1.41 10.34
CA PRO A 69 10.87 0.64 11.50
C PRO A 69 11.45 1.56 12.57
N CYS A 70 11.03 1.34 13.81
CA CYS A 70 11.54 2.01 15.00
C CYS A 70 12.38 1.05 15.83
N GLU A 71 13.13 1.60 16.78
CA GLU A 71 13.87 0.81 17.76
C GLU A 71 12.96 -0.13 18.55
N THR A 72 13.51 -1.26 19.02
CA THR A 72 12.75 -2.29 19.76
C THR A 72 12.09 -1.78 21.04
N THR A 73 12.55 -0.64 21.58
CA THR A 73 11.99 0.03 22.76
C THR A 73 10.80 0.95 22.45
N GLN A 74 10.50 1.18 21.16
CA GLN A 74 9.43 2.06 20.71
C GLN A 74 8.30 1.28 20.04
N LEU A 75 7.12 1.89 19.99
CA LEU A 75 5.96 1.37 19.27
C LEU A 75 5.72 2.23 18.04
N CYS A 76 6.11 1.71 16.89
CA CYS A 76 5.74 2.20 15.57
C CYS A 76 4.69 1.27 14.96
N ASP A 77 3.72 1.89 14.30
CA ASP A 77 2.67 1.26 13.50
C ASP A 77 2.73 1.88 12.08
N TRP A 78 1.88 1.40 11.17
CA TRP A 78 1.80 1.98 9.84
C TRP A 78 1.23 3.40 9.90
N GLU A 79 1.83 4.30 9.13
CA GLU A 79 1.26 5.62 8.84
C GLU A 79 0.41 5.52 7.57
N GLU A 80 -0.88 5.81 7.66
CA GLU A 80 -1.74 5.93 6.47
C GLU A 80 -1.91 7.38 6.09
N LEU A 81 -1.51 7.72 4.88
CA LEU A 81 -1.54 9.10 4.41
C LEU A 81 -2.99 9.54 4.17
N ASN A 82 -3.32 10.73 4.67
CA ASN A 82 -4.68 11.30 4.57
C ASN A 82 -4.76 12.44 3.56
N ASP A 83 -3.63 13.10 3.30
CA ASP A 83 -3.46 14.21 2.38
C ASP A 83 -3.13 13.77 0.95
N VAL A 84 -2.69 12.52 0.78
CA VAL A 84 -2.33 11.95 -0.52
C VAL A 84 -2.85 10.51 -0.65
N GLY A 85 -3.32 10.19 -1.85
CA GLY A 85 -3.78 8.86 -2.24
C GLY A 85 -3.49 8.60 -3.71
N LEU A 86 -3.71 7.37 -4.14
CA LEU A 86 -3.62 7.02 -5.56
C LEU A 86 -4.73 7.72 -6.34
N ALA A 87 -4.40 8.20 -7.54
CA ALA A 87 -5.36 8.78 -8.44
C ALA A 87 -6.29 7.71 -9.03
N ASP A 88 -5.72 6.61 -9.53
CA ASP A 88 -6.45 5.38 -9.84
C ASP A 88 -6.33 4.43 -8.67
N GLY A 89 -7.42 3.78 -8.28
CA GLY A 89 -7.30 2.77 -7.24
C GLY A 89 -6.88 1.44 -7.85
N ARG A 90 -5.97 0.74 -7.17
CA ARG A 90 -5.18 -0.34 -7.76
C ARG A 90 -5.16 -1.56 -6.87
N TRP A 91 -5.38 -2.70 -7.51
CA TRP A 91 -5.32 -4.04 -6.93
C TRP A 91 -4.37 -4.87 -7.81
N TYR A 92 -3.45 -5.63 -7.22
CA TYR A 92 -2.34 -6.29 -7.96
C TYR A 92 -1.48 -5.33 -8.80
N ALA A 93 -1.29 -4.08 -8.35
CA ALA A 93 -0.35 -3.16 -8.97
C ALA A 93 1.11 -3.61 -8.76
N THR A 94 2.05 -2.96 -9.45
CA THR A 94 3.48 -3.09 -9.18
C THR A 94 4.11 -1.74 -8.84
N ASN A 95 4.97 -1.70 -7.82
CA ASN A 95 5.71 -0.50 -7.43
C ASN A 95 7.20 -0.71 -7.74
N GLN A 96 7.85 0.27 -8.36
CA GLN A 96 9.29 0.22 -8.63
C GLN A 96 9.94 1.55 -8.28
N ILE A 97 11.06 1.51 -7.56
CA ILE A 97 11.85 2.70 -7.26
C ILE A 97 12.60 3.17 -8.51
N LEU A 98 12.68 4.47 -8.70
CA LEU A 98 13.40 5.14 -9.77
C LEU A 98 14.75 5.70 -9.27
N PRO A 99 15.69 6.02 -10.17
CA PRO A 99 17.01 6.54 -9.78
C PRO A 99 16.97 7.85 -8.99
N ASP A 100 15.90 8.64 -9.12
CA ASP A 100 15.68 9.88 -8.36
C ASP A 100 15.06 9.64 -6.97
N GLY A 101 14.81 8.38 -6.60
CA GLY A 101 14.20 7.98 -5.33
C GLY A 101 12.67 8.01 -5.30
N SER A 102 12.01 8.48 -6.36
CA SER A 102 10.56 8.34 -6.51
C SER A 102 10.16 6.92 -6.87
N VAL A 103 8.88 6.58 -6.74
CA VAL A 103 8.33 5.26 -7.04
C VAL A 103 7.34 5.40 -8.18
N ILE A 104 7.53 4.62 -9.25
CA ILE A 104 6.50 4.41 -10.27
C ILE A 104 5.56 3.30 -9.82
N ILE A 105 4.26 3.52 -9.98
CA ILE A 105 3.20 2.57 -9.68
C ILE A 105 2.54 2.23 -11.01
N VAL A 106 2.64 0.97 -11.40
CA VAL A 106 2.27 0.49 -12.74
C VAL A 106 1.08 -0.42 -12.63
N GLY A 107 0.05 -0.11 -13.42
CA GLY A 107 -1.10 -0.97 -13.64
C GLY A 107 -1.86 -1.37 -12.38
N GLY A 108 -2.29 -2.62 -12.38
CA GLY A 108 -3.26 -3.17 -11.45
C GLY A 108 -4.47 -3.69 -12.24
N LYS A 109 -5.22 -4.60 -11.64
CA LYS A 109 -6.44 -5.19 -12.18
C LYS A 109 -7.31 -4.11 -12.84
N VAL A 110 -7.56 -4.23 -14.15
CA VAL A 110 -8.33 -3.28 -14.99
C VAL A 110 -7.83 -1.83 -14.99
N VAL A 111 -6.56 -1.57 -14.66
CA VAL A 111 -5.96 -0.24 -14.63
C VAL A 111 -4.84 -0.13 -15.66
N ASN A 112 -5.11 0.59 -16.75
CA ASN A 112 -4.20 0.73 -17.89
C ASN A 112 -3.38 2.04 -17.84
N SER A 113 -2.88 2.36 -16.65
CA SER A 113 -2.20 3.62 -16.37
C SER A 113 -1.01 3.45 -15.42
N VAL A 114 -0.15 4.48 -15.38
CA VAL A 114 0.93 4.61 -14.39
C VAL A 114 0.79 5.92 -13.62
N GLU A 115 1.21 5.92 -12.37
CA GLU A 115 1.33 7.12 -11.54
C GLU A 115 2.58 7.05 -10.65
N PHE A 116 2.86 8.10 -9.88
CA PHE A 116 4.12 8.22 -9.12
C PHE A 116 3.89 8.59 -7.67
N TYR A 117 4.80 8.13 -6.81
CA TYR A 117 4.96 8.63 -5.45
C TYR A 117 6.36 9.24 -5.26
N PRO A 118 6.49 10.49 -4.78
CA PRO A 118 5.41 11.46 -4.57
C PRO A 118 4.65 11.81 -5.86
N PRO A 119 3.38 12.25 -5.77
CA PRO A 119 2.59 12.61 -6.95
C PRO A 119 3.23 13.75 -7.74
N ARG A 120 3.20 13.65 -9.07
CA ARG A 120 3.75 14.66 -9.99
C ARG A 120 2.62 15.49 -10.61
N GLY A 121 1.89 16.24 -9.80
CA GLY A 121 0.66 16.93 -10.25
C GLY A 121 -0.49 15.95 -10.52
N ASN A 122 -1.37 16.23 -11.47
CA ASN A 122 -2.48 15.33 -11.87
C ASN A 122 -2.01 14.20 -12.82
N SER A 123 -0.89 13.54 -12.52
CA SER A 123 -0.16 12.70 -13.47
C SER A 123 -0.50 11.21 -13.38
N VAL A 124 -1.76 10.86 -13.67
CA VAL A 124 -2.02 9.54 -14.21
C VAL A 124 -1.62 9.58 -15.69
N VAL A 125 -0.67 8.75 -16.08
CA VAL A 125 -0.23 8.63 -17.46
C VAL A 125 -0.83 7.37 -18.03
N SER A 126 -1.65 7.51 -19.08
CA SER A 126 -2.19 6.35 -19.81
C SER A 126 -1.03 5.52 -20.37
N PHE A 127 -1.10 4.21 -20.20
CA PHE A 127 -0.12 3.27 -20.71
C PHE A 127 -0.84 2.19 -21.54
N PRO A 128 -1.23 2.51 -22.79
CA PRO A 128 -2.14 1.68 -23.59
C PRO A 128 -1.68 0.24 -23.82
N PHE A 129 -0.37 0.01 -23.78
CA PHE A 129 0.20 -1.33 -23.87
C PHE A 129 -0.38 -2.30 -22.83
N LEU A 130 -0.73 -1.83 -21.62
CA LEU A 130 -1.37 -2.69 -20.61
C LEU A 130 -2.74 -3.18 -21.08
N ALA A 131 -3.50 -2.33 -21.76
CA ALA A 131 -4.79 -2.70 -22.33
C ALA A 131 -4.64 -3.71 -23.49
N ASP A 132 -3.56 -3.64 -24.26
CA ASP A 132 -3.31 -4.55 -25.38
C ASP A 132 -2.99 -5.99 -24.93
N VAL A 133 -2.51 -6.15 -23.69
CA VAL A 133 -2.19 -7.44 -23.08
C VAL A 133 -3.21 -7.88 -22.04
N GLU A 134 -4.27 -7.11 -21.86
CA GLU A 134 -5.33 -7.39 -20.90
C GLU A 134 -6.10 -8.65 -21.30
N ASP A 135 -6.25 -9.55 -20.33
CA ASP A 135 -7.00 -10.77 -20.51
C ASP A 135 -8.52 -10.51 -20.37
N ARG A 136 -9.36 -11.51 -20.69
CA ARG A 136 -10.82 -11.34 -20.58
C ARG A 136 -11.33 -11.29 -19.13
N GLN A 137 -10.49 -11.65 -18.15
CA GLN A 137 -10.83 -11.63 -16.73
C GLN A 137 -10.44 -10.29 -16.08
N GLY A 138 -9.67 -9.47 -16.80
CA GLY A 138 -9.19 -8.16 -16.38
C GLY A 138 -8.15 -8.24 -15.26
N ASP A 139 -7.45 -9.35 -15.11
CA ASP A 139 -6.48 -9.57 -14.02
C ASP A 139 -5.01 -9.31 -14.39
N ASN A 140 -4.75 -8.85 -15.63
CA ASN A 140 -3.43 -8.50 -16.13
C ASN A 140 -3.47 -7.22 -16.97
#